data_AF-A0A2D4JKY6-F1
#
_entry.id   AF-A0A2D4JKY6-F1
#
_cell.length_a   1.000
_cell.length_b   1.000
_cell.length_c   1.000
_cell.angle_alpha   90.00
_cell.angle_beta   90.00
_cell.angle_gamma   90.00
#
_symmetry.space_group_name_H-M   'P 1'
#
loop_
_entity.id
_entity.type
_entity.pdbx_description
1 polymer ?
#
loop_
_entity_poly.entity_id
_entity_poly.type
_entity_poly.pdbx_seq_one_letter_code
_entity_poly.pdbx_strand_id
1 'polypeptide(L)'
;TNRMQFEETWASLLGVLVTQPIIMDQEENQQEEDMERTQINVLAVQAITSLVLSAMTIPLAGNPAVSCLEQQPRNKTLKALDTRFGRKLNIIRGIVEQEIQEMASNRDNVACHHVYQVWDPVPSLAPSTTGALISHEKLLLQINTEREMGNMRYKLG
;
A
#
# COMPACT_ATOMS: atom_id res chain seq x y z
N THR A 1 3.85 4.30 15.76
CA THR A 1 3.72 5.74 15.49
C THR A 1 2.39 6.20 16.04
N ASN A 2 2.33 7.38 16.65
CA ASN A 2 1.06 7.96 17.13
C ASN A 2 0.65 9.17 16.25
N ARG A 3 -0.60 9.62 16.41
CA ARG A 3 -1.14 10.76 15.63
C ARG A 3 -0.31 12.04 15.78
N MET A 4 0.24 12.29 16.96
CA MET A 4 1.06 13.47 17.24
C MET A 4 2.33 13.48 16.38
N GLN A 5 3.07 12.36 16.32
CA GLN A 5 4.27 12.23 15.48
C GLN A 5 3.97 12.45 13.99
N PHE A 6 2.79 12.01 13.53
CA PHE A 6 2.34 12.27 12.17
C PHE A 6 2.13 13.78 11.94
N GLU A 7 1.38 14.44 12.82
CA GLU A 7 1.08 15.88 12.71
C GLU A 7 2.35 16.76 12.81
N GLU A 8 3.31 16.38 13.66
CA GLU A 8 4.62 17.04 13.78
C GLU A 8 5.44 16.92 12.48
N THR A 9 5.52 15.70 11.93
CA THR A 9 6.25 15.46 10.67
C THR A 9 5.56 16.18 9.52
N TRP A 10 4.22 16.16 9.48
CA TRP A 10 3.41 16.87 8.51
C TRP A 10 3.67 18.39 8.54
N ALA A 11 3.59 19.01 9.72
CA ALA A 11 3.86 20.44 9.88
C ALA A 11 5.29 20.81 9.47
N SER A 12 6.27 19.97 9.81
CA SER A 12 7.68 20.17 9.43
C SER A 12 7.87 20.15 7.92
N LEU A 13 7.28 19.18 7.21
CA LEU A 13 7.38 19.07 5.75
C LEU A 13 6.66 20.22 5.03
N LEU A 14 5.51 20.67 5.54
CA LEU A 14 4.84 21.86 5.01
C LEU A 14 5.66 23.14 5.27
N GLY A 15 6.33 23.22 6.42
CA GLY A 15 7.28 24.29 6.73
C GLY A 15 8.36 24.39 5.66
N VAL A 16 8.99 23.27 5.28
CA VAL A 16 10.03 23.22 4.23
C VAL A 16 9.54 23.75 2.88
N LEU A 17 8.28 23.51 2.52
CA LEU A 17 7.69 24.04 1.29
C LEU A 17 7.42 25.55 1.33
N VAL A 18 7.09 26.09 2.51
CA VAL A 18 6.65 27.48 2.67
C VAL A 18 7.79 28.43 3.03
N THR A 19 8.75 28.01 3.85
CA THR A 19 9.83 28.86 4.37
C THR A 19 11.08 28.80 3.50
N GLN A 20 10.94 29.12 2.21
CA GLN A 20 12.12 29.24 1.35
C GLN A 20 12.56 30.71 1.33
N PRO A 21 13.76 31.06 1.83
CA PRO A 21 14.19 32.45 1.95
C PRO A 21 14.17 33.13 0.57
N ILE A 22 13.57 34.31 0.48
CA ILE A 22 13.66 35.17 -0.72
C ILE A 22 14.95 35.97 -0.53
N ILE A 23 16.02 35.60 -1.23
CA ILE A 23 17.27 36.36 -1.21
C ILE A 23 17.19 37.39 -2.35
N MET A 24 17.03 38.65 -1.97
CA MET A 24 17.31 39.80 -2.83
C MET A 24 18.82 40.05 -2.73
N ASP A 25 19.53 40.11 -3.87
CA ASP A 25 20.87 40.72 -4.03
C ASP A 25 22.12 39.83 -4.29
N GLN A 26 22.03 38.71 -5.03
CA GLN A 26 23.23 38.08 -5.62
C GLN A 26 22.99 37.42 -6.99
N GLU A 27 23.19 38.17 -8.08
CA GLU A 27 22.93 37.71 -9.47
C GLU A 27 23.81 36.52 -9.92
N GLU A 28 25.01 36.33 -9.36
CA GLU A 28 25.93 35.25 -9.78
C GLU A 28 25.55 33.86 -9.24
N ASN A 29 24.78 33.77 -8.15
CA ASN A 29 24.44 32.49 -7.49
C ASN A 29 22.96 32.10 -7.62
N GLN A 30 22.16 32.96 -8.24
CA GLN A 30 20.70 32.85 -8.22
C GLN A 30 20.17 31.59 -8.92
N GLN A 31 20.81 31.14 -10.00
CA GLN A 31 20.42 29.92 -10.71
C GLN A 31 20.70 28.64 -9.91
N GLU A 32 21.80 28.60 -9.16
CA GLU A 32 22.16 27.45 -8.33
C GLU A 32 21.21 27.35 -7.12
N GLU A 33 20.93 28.48 -6.47
CA GLU A 33 19.95 28.56 -5.38
C GLU A 33 18.53 28.17 -5.83
N ASP A 34 18.10 28.59 -7.03
CA ASP A 34 16.80 28.21 -7.59
C ASP A 34 16.73 26.70 -7.91
N MET A 35 17.83 26.11 -8.36
CA MET A 35 17.93 24.67 -8.58
C MET A 35 17.85 23.90 -7.26
N GLU A 36 18.63 24.29 -6.25
CA GLU A 36 18.59 23.68 -4.91
C GLU A 36 17.19 23.77 -4.30
N ARG A 37 16.57 24.95 -4.38
CA ARG A 37 15.20 25.20 -3.94
C ARG A 37 14.20 24.26 -4.61
N THR A 38 14.34 24.07 -5.92
CA THR A 38 13.50 23.16 -6.69
C THR A 38 13.71 21.71 -6.25
N GLN A 39 14.95 21.28 -6.04
CA GLN A 39 15.25 19.93 -5.56
C GLN A 39 14.67 19.68 -4.16
N ILE A 40 14.79 20.64 -3.24
CA ILE A 40 14.19 20.58 -1.91
C ILE A 40 12.67 20.44 -2.02
N ASN A 41 12.03 21.23 -2.89
CA ASN A 41 10.58 21.13 -3.12
C ASN A 41 10.15 19.76 -3.64
N VAL A 42 10.88 19.19 -4.62
CA VAL A 42 10.60 17.85 -5.16
C VAL A 42 10.70 16.79 -4.06
N LEU A 43 11.76 16.84 -3.24
CA LEU A 43 11.96 15.91 -2.13
C LEU A 43 10.88 16.07 -1.06
N ALA A 44 10.49 17.29 -0.72
CA ALA A 44 9.42 17.56 0.24
C ALA A 44 8.08 16.99 -0.24
N VAL A 45 7.73 17.18 -1.52
CA VAL A 45 6.51 16.59 -2.11
C VAL A 45 6.56 15.05 -2.09
N GLN A 46 7.71 14.45 -2.40
CA GLN A 46 7.89 13.00 -2.31
C GLN A 46 7.74 12.48 -0.88
N ALA A 47 8.33 13.17 0.10
CA ALA A 47 8.22 12.83 1.52
C ALA A 47 6.78 12.95 2.03
N ILE A 48 6.07 14.02 1.66
CA ILE A 48 4.64 14.19 1.99
C ILE A 48 3.81 13.06 1.39
N THR A 49 4.05 12.73 0.12
CA THR A 49 3.35 11.62 -0.56
C THR A 49 3.59 10.30 0.18
N SER A 50 4.84 10.02 0.55
CA SER A 50 5.21 8.81 1.32
C SER A 50 4.55 8.79 2.71
N LEU A 51 4.50 9.93 3.41
CA LEU A 51 3.86 10.06 4.72
C LEU A 51 2.36 9.78 4.65
N VAL A 52 1.67 10.32 3.64
CA VAL A 52 0.24 10.07 3.42
C VAL A 52 -0.02 8.62 3.04
N LEU A 53 0.79 8.04 2.14
CA LEU A 53 0.72 6.61 1.80
C LEU A 53 0.91 5.72 3.04
N SER A 54 1.85 6.07 3.92
CA SER A 54 2.09 5.36 5.19
C SER A 54 0.86 5.36 6.10
N ALA A 55 0.12 6.48 6.15
CA ALA A 55 -1.13 6.58 6.91
C ALA A 55 -2.31 5.78 6.29
N MET A 56 -2.21 5.40 5.01
CA MET A 56 -3.19 4.54 4.31
C MET A 56 -2.83 3.04 4.37
N THR A 57 -1.80 2.66 5.13
CA THR A 57 -1.45 1.25 5.32
C THR A 57 -2.37 0.55 6.31
N ILE A 58 -2.61 -0.74 6.07
CA ILE A 58 -3.45 -1.60 6.91
C ILE A 58 -2.67 -2.87 7.29
N PRO A 59 -2.94 -3.51 8.45
CA PRO A 59 -4.02 -3.21 9.39
C PRO A 59 -3.74 -2.01 10.33
N LEU A 60 -2.48 -1.63 10.50
CA LEU A 60 -2.07 -0.56 11.43
C LEU A 60 -1.39 0.58 10.66
N ALA A 61 -2.10 1.71 10.55
CA ALA A 61 -1.59 2.90 9.88
C ALA A 61 -0.22 3.34 10.42
N GLY A 62 0.71 3.65 9.51
CA GLY A 62 2.03 4.16 9.85
C GLY A 62 3.00 3.13 10.43
N ASN A 63 2.67 1.83 10.43
CA ASN A 63 3.56 0.77 10.90
C ASN A 63 4.01 -0.16 9.76
N PRO A 64 5.16 0.10 9.11
CA PRO A 64 5.63 -0.70 7.98
C PRO A 64 6.07 -2.13 8.36
N ALA A 65 6.24 -2.45 9.64
CA ALA A 65 6.66 -3.79 10.07
C ALA A 65 5.54 -4.83 9.99
N VAL A 66 4.28 -4.38 10.04
CA VAL A 66 3.10 -5.27 10.08
C VAL A 66 2.02 -4.88 9.07
N SER A 67 2.21 -3.77 8.36
CA SER A 67 1.21 -3.21 7.46
C SER A 67 1.76 -3.00 6.06
N CYS A 68 0.86 -3.02 5.09
CA CYS A 68 1.13 -2.65 3.71
C CYS A 68 -0.01 -1.81 3.15
N LEU A 69 0.17 -1.27 1.94
CA LEU A 69 -0.83 -0.41 1.31
C LEU A 69 -2.12 -1.19 1.04
N GLU A 70 -3.24 -0.58 1.41
CA GLU A 70 -4.57 -1.07 1.06
C GLU A 70 -4.69 -1.29 -0.47
N GLN A 71 -5.31 -2.40 -0.84
CA GLN A 71 -5.61 -2.75 -2.23
C GLN A 71 -7.11 -2.91 -2.41
N GLN A 72 -7.60 -2.42 -3.54
CA GLN A 72 -9.01 -2.57 -3.94
C GLN A 72 -9.06 -3.24 -5.32
N PRO A 73 -9.23 -4.57 -5.35
CA PRO A 73 -9.23 -5.29 -6.62
C PRO A 73 -10.39 -4.84 -7.52
N ARG A 74 -10.09 -4.63 -8.80
CA ARG A 74 -11.07 -4.18 -9.81
C ARG A 74 -11.96 -5.32 -10.29
N ASN A 75 -11.45 -6.54 -10.22
CA ASN A 75 -12.16 -7.75 -10.61
C ASN A 75 -13.21 -8.12 -9.55
N LYS A 76 -14.44 -8.35 -10.00
CA LYS A 76 -15.53 -8.80 -9.14
C LYS A 76 -15.41 -10.29 -8.84
N THR A 77 -16.03 -10.72 -7.74
CA THR A 77 -16.18 -12.14 -7.41
C THR A 77 -16.81 -12.93 -8.57
N LEU A 78 -16.22 -14.08 -8.87
CA LEU A 78 -16.67 -14.96 -9.94
C LEU A 78 -18.00 -15.63 -9.58
N LYS A 79 -19.08 -15.24 -10.27
CA LYS A 79 -20.42 -15.82 -10.08
C LYS A 79 -20.50 -17.33 -10.33
N ALA A 80 -19.58 -17.88 -11.12
CA ALA A 80 -19.50 -19.32 -11.36
C ALA A 80 -19.26 -20.13 -10.06
N LEU A 81 -18.59 -19.53 -9.07
CA LEU A 81 -18.27 -20.17 -7.79
C LEU A 81 -19.49 -20.28 -6.85
N ASP A 82 -20.55 -19.50 -7.09
CA ASP A 82 -21.74 -19.47 -6.21
C ASP A 82 -22.62 -20.73 -6.36
N THR A 83 -22.39 -21.53 -7.41
CA THR A 83 -23.12 -22.77 -7.70
C THR A 83 -22.67 -23.94 -6.83
N ARG A 84 -23.46 -25.03 -6.74
CA ARG A 84 -23.07 -26.24 -5.98
C ARG A 84 -21.75 -26.85 -6.45
N PHE A 85 -21.50 -26.88 -7.76
CA PHE A 85 -20.24 -27.37 -8.33
C PHE A 85 -19.12 -26.33 -8.19
N GLY A 86 -19.44 -25.05 -8.34
CA GLY A 86 -18.53 -23.93 -8.11
C GLY A 86 -17.91 -23.96 -6.71
N ARG A 87 -18.71 -24.25 -5.67
CA ARG A 87 -18.21 -24.40 -4.30
C ARG A 87 -17.22 -25.56 -4.15
N LYS A 88 -17.45 -26.69 -4.84
CA LYS A 88 -16.50 -27.82 -4.86
C LYS A 88 -15.20 -27.43 -5.57
N LEU A 89 -15.31 -26.72 -6.69
CA LEU A 89 -14.16 -26.21 -7.42
C LEU A 89 -13.35 -25.21 -6.58
N ASN A 90 -14.02 -24.33 -5.83
CA ASN A 90 -13.37 -23.34 -4.98
C ASN A 90 -12.46 -24.00 -3.93
N ILE A 91 -12.92 -25.10 -3.32
CA ILE A 91 -12.11 -25.86 -2.35
C ILE A 91 -10.86 -26.43 -3.02
N ILE A 92 -11.01 -27.13 -4.15
CA ILE A 92 -9.89 -27.76 -4.86
C ILE A 92 -8.89 -26.71 -5.35
N ARG A 93 -9.40 -25.62 -5.95
CA ARG A 93 -8.54 -24.54 -6.44
C ARG A 93 -7.84 -23.81 -5.29
N GLY A 94 -8.52 -23.61 -4.16
CA GLY A 94 -7.92 -22.97 -2.98
C GLY A 94 -6.68 -23.71 -2.46
N ILE A 95 -6.72 -25.03 -2.42
CA ILE A 95 -5.55 -25.85 -2.03
C ILE A 95 -4.38 -25.62 -3.01
N VAL A 96 -4.65 -25.66 -4.31
CA VAL A 96 -3.61 -25.44 -5.33
C VAL A 96 -3.07 -24.01 -5.28
N GLU A 97 -3.93 -23.01 -5.06
CA GLU A 97 -3.54 -21.60 -4.95
C GLU A 97 -2.59 -21.38 -3.77
N GLN A 98 -2.90 -21.99 -2.63
CA GLN A 98 -2.08 -21.90 -1.43
C GLN A 98 -0.67 -22.47 -1.66
N GLU A 99 -0.53 -23.60 -2.35
CA GLU A 99 0.78 -24.15 -2.71
C GLU A 99 1.54 -23.26 -3.71
N ILE A 100 0.85 -22.71 -4.72
CA ILE A 100 1.46 -21.78 -5.68
C ILE A 100 2.02 -20.56 -4.94
N GLN A 101 1.24 -20.02 -4.01
CA GLN A 101 1.62 -18.87 -3.22
C GLN A 101 2.86 -19.14 -2.36
N GLU A 102 2.98 -20.31 -1.75
CA GLU A 102 4.18 -20.68 -0.98
C GLU A 102 5.43 -20.85 -1.86
N MET A 103 5.27 -21.36 -3.09
CA MET A 103 6.39 -21.61 -4.00
C MET A 103 6.85 -20.39 -4.79
N ALA A 104 5.93 -19.49 -5.15
CA ALA A 104 6.17 -18.46 -6.16
C ALA A 104 5.96 -17.01 -5.68
N SER A 105 5.34 -16.81 -4.51
CA SER A 105 5.03 -15.46 -4.04
C SER A 105 6.23 -14.72 -3.48
N ASN A 106 6.28 -13.41 -3.72
CA ASN A 106 7.03 -12.50 -2.86
C ASN A 106 6.37 -12.47 -1.47
N ARG A 107 7.16 -12.38 -0.40
CA ARG A 107 6.66 -12.39 0.99
C ARG A 107 6.75 -11.01 1.64
N ASP A 108 6.44 -9.95 0.90
CA ASP A 108 6.61 -8.56 1.34
C ASP A 108 5.86 -8.22 2.64
N ASN A 109 4.73 -8.88 2.89
CA ASN A 109 3.87 -8.69 4.06
C ASN A 109 3.96 -9.82 5.11
N VAL A 110 4.89 -10.76 4.96
CA VAL A 110 5.08 -11.88 5.89
C VAL A 110 6.54 -11.98 6.29
N ALA A 111 6.86 -11.51 7.50
CA ALA A 111 8.23 -11.51 8.01
C ALA A 111 8.69 -12.89 8.54
N CYS A 112 7.77 -13.79 8.86
CA CYS A 112 8.10 -15.08 9.45
C CYS A 112 8.20 -16.20 8.40
N HIS A 113 8.90 -17.28 8.74
CA HIS A 113 9.08 -18.44 7.86
C HIS A 113 7.89 -19.40 7.85
N HIS A 114 6.88 -19.17 8.69
CA HIS A 114 5.73 -20.06 8.79
C HIS A 114 5.01 -20.15 7.45
N VAL A 115 4.67 -21.38 7.08
CA VAL A 115 3.91 -21.66 5.86
C VAL A 115 2.46 -21.24 6.07
N TYR A 116 1.77 -20.92 4.98
CA TYR A 116 0.33 -20.64 4.93
C TYR A 116 -0.08 -19.39 5.70
N GLN A 117 0.77 -18.36 5.67
CA GLN A 117 0.58 -17.07 6.34
C GLN A 117 0.11 -15.97 5.38
N VAL A 118 -0.39 -16.34 4.21
CA VAL A 118 -0.74 -15.40 3.16
C VAL A 118 -1.99 -14.63 3.54
N TRP A 119 -1.92 -13.32 3.33
CA TRP A 119 -3.03 -12.41 3.49
C TRP A 119 -2.91 -11.30 2.45
N ASP A 120 -4.05 -10.73 2.06
CA ASP A 120 -4.08 -9.58 1.16
C ASP A 120 -4.61 -8.36 1.92
N PRO A 121 -4.06 -7.16 1.67
CA PRO A 121 -4.52 -5.92 2.29
C PRO A 121 -5.80 -5.41 1.62
N VAL A 122 -6.82 -6.25 1.53
CA VAL A 122 -8.13 -5.91 0.94
C VAL A 122 -9.16 -5.83 2.05
N PRO A 123 -9.55 -4.63 2.52
CA PRO A 123 -10.59 -4.48 3.51
C PRO A 123 -11.97 -4.66 2.87
N SER A 124 -12.89 -5.22 3.64
CA SER A 124 -14.30 -5.27 3.27
C SER A 124 -14.88 -3.85 3.29
N LEU A 125 -15.57 -3.49 2.22
CA LEU A 125 -16.36 -2.26 2.11
C LEU A 125 -17.84 -2.50 2.46
N ALA A 126 -18.22 -3.73 2.82
CA ALA A 126 -19.60 -4.05 3.17
C ALA A 126 -19.97 -3.47 4.54
N PRO A 127 -21.16 -2.86 4.72
CA PRO A 127 -21.52 -2.11 5.94
C PRO A 127 -21.36 -2.88 7.26
N SER A 128 -21.57 -4.20 7.24
CA SER A 128 -21.49 -5.06 8.41
C SER A 128 -20.07 -5.44 8.81
N THR A 129 -19.08 -5.21 7.95
CA THR A 129 -17.69 -5.68 8.11
C THR A 129 -16.67 -4.63 7.67
N THR A 130 -17.09 -3.36 7.58
CA THR A 130 -16.27 -2.27 7.07
C THR A 130 -14.93 -2.21 7.80
N GLY A 131 -13.84 -2.26 7.04
CA GLY A 131 -12.46 -2.18 7.56
C GLY A 131 -11.88 -3.51 8.06
N ALA A 132 -12.65 -4.59 8.12
CA ALA A 132 -12.10 -5.92 8.37
C ALA A 132 -11.44 -6.47 7.10
N LEU A 133 -10.27 -7.10 7.22
CA LEU A 133 -9.59 -7.72 6.08
C LEU A 133 -10.40 -8.92 5.55
N ILE A 134 -10.57 -8.97 4.24
CA ILE A 134 -11.16 -10.12 3.57
C ILE A 134 -10.11 -11.24 3.57
N SER A 135 -10.51 -12.43 4.01
CA SER A 135 -9.65 -13.62 3.98
C SER A 135 -9.20 -13.93 2.55
N HIS A 136 -7.92 -14.28 2.38
CA HIS A 136 -7.32 -14.59 1.08
C HIS A 136 -8.14 -15.60 0.26
N GLU A 137 -8.66 -16.65 0.89
CA GLU A 137 -9.52 -17.67 0.25
C GLU A 137 -10.79 -17.13 -0.43
N LYS A 138 -11.29 -15.95 0.00
CA LYS A 138 -12.47 -15.29 -0.57
C LYS A 138 -12.14 -14.37 -1.75
N LEU A 139 -10.85 -14.10 -1.96
CA LEU A 139 -10.32 -13.23 -3.01
C LEU A 139 -9.79 -14.01 -4.21
N LEU A 140 -10.11 -15.32 -4.30
CA LEU A 140 -9.66 -16.17 -5.39
C LEU A 140 -9.91 -15.53 -6.76
N LEU A 141 -8.82 -15.29 -7.50
CA LEU A 141 -8.81 -14.66 -8.82
C LEU A 141 -9.39 -13.23 -8.86
N GLN A 142 -9.41 -12.51 -7.74
CA GLN A 142 -9.82 -11.10 -7.69
C GLN A 142 -8.64 -10.14 -7.74
N ILE A 143 -7.49 -10.49 -7.17
CA ILE A 143 -6.29 -9.64 -7.17
C ILE A 143 -5.93 -9.26 -8.61
N ASN A 144 -5.64 -7.97 -8.82
CA ASN A 144 -5.40 -7.46 -10.17
C ASN A 144 -4.17 -8.12 -10.81
N THR A 145 -4.29 -8.49 -12.08
CA THR A 145 -3.29 -9.29 -12.81
C THR A 145 -1.98 -8.55 -13.12
N GLU A 146 -1.96 -7.22 -13.07
CA GLU A 146 -0.74 -6.42 -13.24
C GLU A 146 0.21 -6.47 -12.03
N ARG A 147 -0.25 -7.06 -10.91
CA ARG A 147 0.53 -7.21 -9.69
C ARG A 147 1.21 -8.57 -9.66
N GLU A 148 2.51 -8.58 -9.43
CA GLU A 148 3.24 -9.80 -9.11
C GLU A 148 2.72 -10.40 -7.80
N MET A 149 2.65 -11.72 -7.73
CA MET A 149 2.13 -12.45 -6.58
C MET A 149 2.85 -12.06 -5.27
N GLY A 150 2.06 -11.62 -4.28
CA GLY A 150 2.53 -11.14 -2.97
C GLY A 150 3.37 -9.86 -2.97
N ASN A 151 3.48 -9.15 -4.10
CA ASN A 151 4.12 -7.84 -4.14
C ASN A 151 3.17 -6.77 -3.57
N MET A 152 3.59 -6.12 -2.49
CA MET A 152 2.74 -5.18 -1.74
C MET A 152 3.06 -3.71 -2.02
N ARG A 153 3.94 -3.44 -2.98
CA ARG A 153 4.32 -2.07 -3.35
C ARG A 153 3.19 -1.34 -4.06
N TYR A 154 3.28 -0.02 -4.05
CA TYR A 154 2.37 0.82 -4.83
C TYR A 154 2.43 0.44 -6.32
N LYS A 155 1.26 0.26 -6.92
CA LYS A 155 1.04 0.09 -8.36
C LYS A 155 -0.11 1.00 -8.75
N LEU A 156 -0.13 1.44 -10.00
CA LEU A 156 -1.23 2.26 -10.50
C LEU A 156 -2.46 1.36 -10.73
N GLY A 157 -3.50 1.56 -9.91
CA GLY A 157 -4.76 0.81 -9.95
C GLY A 157 -4.89 -0.19 -8.81
#